data_AF-A0A183AZD6-F1
#
_entry.id   AF-A0A183AZD6-F1
#
_cell.length_a   1.000
_cell.length_b   1.000
_cell.length_c   1.000
_cell.angle_alpha   90.00
_cell.angle_beta   90.00
_cell.angle_gamma   90.00
#
_symmetry.space_group_name_H-M   'P 1'
#
loop_
_entity.id
_entity.type
_entity.pdbx_description
1 polymer ?
#
loop_
_entity_poly.entity_id
_entity_poly.type
_entity_poly.pdbx_seq_one_letter_code
_entity_poly.pdbx_strand_id
1 'polypeptide(L)' 'LQKEDLVEILGPRPFAEKQTYEEIVGQGPLDEDTTLPPGLRDWNKEPPAEAKTESS' A
#
# COMPACT_ATOMS: atom_id res chain seq x y z
N LEU A 1 4.18 19.02 23.62
CA LEU A 1 4.89 17.86 24.18
C LEU A 1 5.16 16.91 23.02
N GLN A 2 6.39 16.86 22.57
CA GLN A 2 6.84 15.98 21.49
C GLN A 2 7.10 14.58 22.04
N LYS A 3 7.32 13.60 21.15
CA LYS A 3 7.62 12.22 21.56
C LYS A 3 8.88 12.19 22.43
N GLU A 4 9.86 13.00 22.09
CA GLU A 4 11.14 13.13 22.78
C GLU A 4 10.94 13.59 24.23
N ASP A 5 10.11 14.62 24.43
CA ASP A 5 9.77 15.12 25.78
C ASP A 5 9.12 14.04 26.65
N LEU A 6 8.26 13.20 26.06
CA LEU A 6 7.61 12.09 26.76
C LEU A 6 8.60 10.99 27.14
N VAL A 7 9.57 10.69 26.28
CA VAL A 7 10.62 9.70 26.54
C VAL A 7 11.56 10.19 27.64
N GLU A 8 11.86 11.49 27.71
CA GLU A 8 12.68 12.06 28.78
C GLU A 8 11.98 11.96 30.15
N ILE A 9 10.69 12.27 30.21
CA ILE A 9 9.92 12.27 31.47
C ILE A 9 9.60 10.85 31.95
N LEU A 10 9.22 9.96 31.03
CA LEU A 10 8.68 8.62 31.37
C LEU A 10 9.67 7.48 31.11
N GLY A 11 10.80 7.76 30.44
CA GLY A 11 11.73 6.75 29.96
C GLY A 11 11.34 6.13 28.60
N PRO A 12 12.20 5.27 28.04
CA PRO A 12 11.92 4.58 26.79
C PRO A 12 10.73 3.61 26.92
N ARG A 13 9.96 3.43 25.84
CA ARG A 13 8.82 2.51 25.86
C ARG A 13 9.28 1.06 26.03
N PRO A 14 8.61 0.25 26.88
CA PRO A 14 9.00 -1.14 27.15
C PRO A 14 8.54 -2.11 26.06
N PHE A 15 8.50 -1.67 24.81
CA PHE A 15 8.15 -2.46 23.64
C PHE A 15 8.87 -1.92 22.41
N ALA A 16 9.22 -2.80 21.48
CA ALA A 16 9.84 -2.41 20.23
C ALA A 16 8.86 -1.57 19.40
N GLU A 17 9.27 -0.37 19.02
CA GLU A 17 8.50 0.49 18.13
C GLU A 17 8.93 0.26 16.70
N LYS A 18 7.96 0.07 15.81
CA LYS A 18 8.17 0.15 14.37
C LYS A 18 7.93 1.59 13.94
N GLN A 19 8.95 2.24 13.39
CA GLN A 19 8.88 3.65 12.99
C GLN A 19 8.62 3.82 11.50
N THR A 20 9.00 2.85 10.68
CA THR A 20 8.95 2.98 9.23
C THR A 20 7.97 2.00 8.60
N TYR A 21 7.52 2.32 7.38
CA TYR A 21 6.62 1.45 6.63
C TYR A 21 7.23 0.08 6.39
N GLU A 22 8.54 0.03 6.13
CA GLU A 22 9.31 -1.17 5.85
C GLU A 22 9.38 -2.09 7.09
N GLU A 23 9.50 -1.55 8.30
CA GLU A 23 9.43 -2.36 9.53
C GLU A 23 8.04 -2.93 9.78
N ILE A 24 6.99 -2.21 9.36
CA ILE A 24 5.60 -2.62 9.51
C ILE A 24 5.25 -3.72 8.51
N VAL A 25 5.55 -3.50 7.24
CA VAL A 25 5.20 -4.37 6.10
C VAL A 25 6.20 -5.51 5.92
N GLY A 26 7.41 -5.36 6.46
CA GLY A 26 8.53 -6.24 6.20
C GLY A 26 9.25 -5.84 4.92
N GLN A 27 10.49 -6.29 4.79
CA GLN A 27 11.26 -6.08 3.58
C GLN A 27 10.65 -6.93 2.47
N GLY A 28 10.03 -6.26 1.50
CA GLY A 28 9.42 -6.91 0.34
C GLY A 28 10.44 -7.63 -0.53
N PRO A 29 9.99 -8.41 -1.53
CA PRO A 29 10.86 -8.98 -2.54
C PRO A 29 11.65 -7.86 -3.25
N LEU A 30 12.82 -8.19 -3.82
CA LEU A 30 13.63 -7.23 -4.60
C LEU A 30 12.83 -6.60 -5.75
N ASP A 31 11.96 -7.39 -6.36
CA ASP A 31 11.03 -6.96 -7.41
C ASP A 31 9.58 -7.17 -6.93
N GLU A 32 8.81 -6.10 -6.85
CA GLU A 32 7.39 -6.17 -6.52
C GLU A 32 6.60 -6.79 -7.69
N ASP A 33 5.85 -7.87 -7.41
CA ASP A 33 4.96 -8.47 -8.40
C ASP A 33 3.75 -7.56 -8.63
N THR A 34 3.79 -6.83 -9.73
CA THR A 34 2.71 -5.95 -10.20
C THR A 34 1.85 -6.61 -11.29
N THR A 35 1.93 -7.93 -11.45
CA THR A 35 1.16 -8.63 -12.48
C THR A 35 -0.34 -8.53 -12.21
N LEU A 36 -1.09 -8.16 -13.26
CA LEU A 36 -2.53 -8.02 -13.16
C LEU A 36 -3.20 -9.40 -13.18
N PRO A 37 -4.17 -9.67 -12.29
CA PRO A 37 -4.95 -10.89 -12.33
C PRO A 37 -5.74 -10.98 -13.64
N PRO A 38 -6.13 -12.20 -14.08
CA PRO A 38 -6.74 -12.41 -15.39
C PRO A 38 -7.97 -11.52 -15.67
N GLY A 39 -8.77 -11.19 -14.66
CA GLY A 39 -9.94 -10.32 -14.78
C GLY A 39 -9.63 -8.81 -14.87
N LEU A 40 -8.37 -8.41 -14.69
CA LEU A 40 -7.93 -7.01 -14.69
C LEU A 40 -6.94 -6.70 -15.83
N ARG A 41 -6.66 -7.68 -16.71
CA ARG A 41 -5.69 -7.55 -17.81
C ARG A 41 -5.97 -6.40 -18.77
N ASP A 42 -7.24 -6.06 -18.95
CA ASP A 42 -7.69 -5.01 -19.87
C ASP A 42 -8.25 -3.77 -19.15
N TRP A 43 -8.00 -3.64 -17.84
CA TRP A 43 -8.50 -2.53 -17.01
C TRP A 43 -8.11 -1.13 -17.54
N ASN A 44 -6.98 -1.04 -18.23
CA ASN A 44 -6.42 0.21 -18.76
C ASN A 44 -6.73 0.43 -20.25
N LYS A 45 -7.53 -0.43 -20.89
CA LYS A 45 -7.87 -0.31 -22.30
C LYS A 45 -9.21 0.38 -22.45
N GLU A 46 -9.28 1.32 -23.40
CA GLU A 46 -10.57 1.85 -23.82
C GLU A 46 -11.41 0.69 -24.39
N PRO A 47 -12.70 0.58 -24.02
CA PRO A 47 -13.57 -0.40 -24.63
C PRO A 47 -13.59 -0.15 -26.15
N PRO A 48 -13.57 -1.22 -26.98
CA PRO A 48 -13.68 -1.05 -28.42
C PRO A 48 -14.92 -0.23 -28.74
N ALA A 49 -14.80 0.71 -29.68
CA ALA A 49 -15.81 1.72 -30.02
C ALA A 49 -17.11 1.16 -30.65
N GLU A 50 -17.42 -0.12 -30.45
CA GLU A 50 -18.54 -0.84 -31.06
C GLU A 50 -19.25 -1.73 -30.02
N ALA A 51 -19.88 -1.11 -29.02
CA ALA A 51 -20.95 -1.74 -28.21
C ALA A 51 -21.74 -0.71 -27.36
N LYS A 52 -21.89 0.54 -27.82
CA LYS A 52 -22.90 1.48 -27.29
C LYS A 52 -24.02 1.69 -28.31
N THR A 53 -24.55 0.59 -28.81
CA THR A 53 -25.90 0.52 -29.35
C THR A 53 -26.54 -0.70 -28.70
N GLU A 54 -27.72 -0.50 -28.11
CA GLU A 54 -28.54 -1.53 -27.42
C GLU A 54 -28.25 -1.78 -25.93
N SER A 55 -28.57 -0.79 -25.10
CA SER A 55 -29.58 -1.02 -24.06
C SER A 55 -30.35 0.28 -23.82
N SER A 56 -31.41 0.46 -24.60
CA SER A 56 -32.52 1.35 -24.24
C SER A 56 -33.44 0.63 -23.26
#